data_AF-A0A520ZLS1-F1
#
_entry.id   AF-A0A520ZLS1-F1
#
_cell.length_a   1.000
_cell.length_b   1.000
_cell.length_c   1.000
_cell.angle_alpha   90.00
_cell.angle_beta   90.00
_cell.angle_gamma   90.00
#
_symmetry.space_group_name_H-M   'P 1'
#
loop_
_entity.id
_entity.type
_entity.pdbx_description
1 polymer ?
#
loop_
_entity_poly.entity_id
_entity_poly.type
_entity_poly.pdbx_seq_one_letter_code
_entity_poly.pdbx_strand_id
1 'polypeptide(L)'
;MHAPDPNIGHNPPRIRQLDDAAINRIAAGEVVERPASAVKELVENALDAGARRIDVAVADGGKRLIRVTDDGCGIPEPDLPLALSRPATSKIDGSDLLDIHTFGFRGEALPSLGAVGRLAITSRVAGGEAARIEVAGGRLGAVRPAAGQPGTIVELRDLFFATPARLKFLRTDRAEMQAVTDVVKRLAMAEPFVRFTLSDESDGRREVFAVAAETGAPVVAMAGRLRAVLGREFADNALPIDAEREGLHLTGFAALPTYSRGSGVQQYLFVNGRPVRDKLLVGALRGAYMDFLSRDRHPAAALFIDCDPHLV
;
A
#
# COMPACT_ATOMS: atom_id res chain seq x y z
N MET A 1 21.97 -14.15 -47.98
CA MET A 1 20.80 -13.31 -47.62
C MET A 1 20.99 -12.86 -46.19
N HIS A 2 21.62 -11.70 -45.97
CA HIS A 2 21.77 -11.12 -44.63
C HIS A 2 20.47 -10.41 -44.26
N ALA A 3 19.86 -10.81 -43.14
CA ALA A 3 18.75 -10.08 -42.55
C ALA A 3 19.24 -8.68 -42.11
N PRO A 4 18.47 -7.60 -42.34
CA PRO A 4 18.85 -6.28 -41.89
C PRO A 4 18.85 -6.19 -40.35
N ASP A 5 19.94 -5.65 -39.81
CA ASP A 5 20.19 -5.36 -38.39
C ASP A 5 19.09 -4.45 -37.80
N PRO A 6 18.69 -4.62 -36.53
CA PRO A 6 17.60 -3.87 -35.94
C PRO A 6 18.06 -2.44 -35.63
N ASN A 7 17.61 -1.46 -36.42
CA ASN A 7 17.57 -0.04 -36.04
C ASN A 7 18.88 0.61 -35.52
N ILE A 8 20.05 0.16 -35.95
CA ILE A 8 21.30 0.88 -35.64
C ILE A 8 21.50 1.95 -36.72
N GLY A 9 20.99 3.16 -36.46
CA GLY A 9 21.21 4.30 -37.34
C GLY A 9 22.71 4.62 -37.48
N HIS A 10 23.16 4.90 -38.70
CA HIS A 10 24.56 5.22 -39.03
C HIS A 10 25.09 6.55 -38.45
N ASN A 11 24.27 7.30 -37.71
CA ASN A 11 24.66 8.54 -37.04
C ASN A 11 24.61 8.35 -35.53
N PRO A 12 25.63 8.79 -34.77
CA PRO A 12 25.63 8.66 -33.32
C PRO A 12 24.43 9.41 -32.72
N PRO A 13 23.64 8.78 -31.82
CA PRO A 13 22.50 9.42 -31.20
C PRO A 13 22.97 10.65 -30.39
N ARG A 14 22.35 11.80 -30.65
CA ARG A 14 22.63 13.03 -29.88
C ARG A 14 21.93 12.97 -28.52
N ILE A 15 22.70 13.03 -27.45
CA ILE A 15 22.20 13.18 -26.08
C ILE A 15 21.47 14.53 -25.96
N ARG A 16 20.29 14.53 -25.36
CA ARG A 16 19.48 15.74 -25.09
C ARG A 16 18.91 15.66 -23.68
N GLN A 17 18.79 16.81 -23.04
CA GLN A 17 18.11 16.92 -21.75
C GLN A 17 16.59 16.75 -21.96
N LEU A 18 15.97 15.97 -21.08
CA LEU A 18 14.53 15.77 -21.05
C LEU A 18 13.84 16.98 -20.42
N ASP A 19 12.59 17.24 -20.81
CA ASP A 19 11.76 18.22 -20.12
C ASP A 19 11.25 17.66 -18.77
N ASP A 20 10.83 18.55 -17.88
CA ASP A 20 10.34 18.16 -16.54
C ASP A 20 9.15 17.20 -16.63
N ALA A 21 8.32 17.33 -17.67
CA ALA A 21 7.20 16.43 -17.93
C ALA A 21 7.65 15.00 -18.28
N ALA A 22 8.72 14.82 -19.06
CA ALA A 22 9.30 13.51 -19.34
C ALA A 22 10.03 12.95 -18.12
N ILE A 23 10.79 13.76 -17.38
CA ILE A 23 11.44 13.35 -16.13
C ILE A 23 10.40 12.84 -15.13
N ASN A 24 9.31 13.60 -14.94
CA ASN A 24 8.22 13.24 -14.02
C ASN A 24 7.52 11.94 -14.45
N ARG A 25 7.33 11.69 -15.75
CA ARG A 25 6.75 10.44 -16.24
C ARG A 25 7.66 9.23 -16.07
N ILE A 26 8.97 9.42 -16.18
CA ILE A 26 9.96 8.35 -15.95
C ILE A 26 10.01 8.02 -14.47
N ALA A 27 10.23 9.02 -13.61
CA ALA A 27 10.33 8.85 -12.16
C ALA A 27 9.03 8.31 -11.53
N ALA A 28 7.88 8.86 -11.91
CA ALA A 28 6.60 8.32 -11.43
C ALA A 28 6.34 6.89 -11.90
N GLY A 29 6.96 6.50 -13.01
CA GLY A 29 6.96 5.13 -13.46
C GLY A 29 7.75 4.18 -12.55
N GLU A 30 8.88 4.60 -12.01
CA GLU A 30 9.64 3.79 -11.07
C GLU A 30 8.93 3.68 -9.71
N VAL A 31 8.16 4.71 -9.34
CA VAL A 31 7.43 4.76 -8.06
C VAL A 31 6.11 3.97 -8.09
N VAL A 32 5.38 3.96 -9.22
CA VAL A 32 4.07 3.31 -9.34
C VAL A 32 4.07 2.26 -10.44
N GLU A 33 4.29 1.00 -10.06
CA GLU A 33 4.34 -0.13 -11.00
C GLU A 33 2.96 -0.69 -11.34
N ARG A 34 2.02 -0.69 -10.37
CA ARG A 34 0.70 -1.32 -10.51
C ARG A 34 -0.34 -0.75 -9.53
N PRO A 35 -1.66 -0.99 -9.75
CA PRO A 35 -2.73 -0.53 -8.86
C PRO A 35 -2.53 -0.84 -7.38
N ALA A 36 -2.05 -2.03 -7.05
CA ALA A 36 -1.83 -2.45 -5.67
C ALA A 36 -0.80 -1.56 -4.94
N SER A 37 0.23 -1.07 -5.65
CA SER A 37 1.21 -0.13 -5.07
C SER A 37 0.57 1.23 -4.77
N ALA A 38 -0.27 1.74 -5.68
CA ALA A 38 -1.02 2.97 -5.44
C ALA A 38 -1.95 2.84 -4.23
N VAL A 39 -2.68 1.73 -4.11
CA VAL A 39 -3.54 1.47 -2.93
C VAL A 39 -2.71 1.41 -1.66
N LYS A 40 -1.57 0.70 -1.67
CA LYS A 40 -0.67 0.63 -0.51
C LYS A 40 -0.31 2.03 -0.01
N GLU A 41 0.27 2.86 -0.87
CA GLU A 41 0.73 4.20 -0.51
C GLU A 41 -0.41 5.11 -0.01
N LEU A 42 -1.59 5.03 -0.62
CA LEU A 42 -2.74 5.83 -0.20
C LEU A 42 -3.31 5.39 1.16
N VAL A 43 -3.38 4.07 1.40
CA VAL A 43 -3.84 3.52 2.68
C VAL A 43 -2.82 3.81 3.79
N GLU A 44 -1.52 3.68 3.51
CA GLU A 44 -0.45 4.05 4.43
C GLU A 44 -0.49 5.54 4.81
N ASN A 45 -0.79 6.43 3.85
CA ASN A 45 -1.00 7.85 4.16
C ASN A 45 -2.22 8.09 5.06
N ALA A 46 -3.30 7.33 4.88
CA ALA A 46 -4.47 7.40 5.76
C ALA A 46 -4.14 6.92 7.18
N LEU A 47 -3.36 5.84 7.31
CA LEU A 47 -2.89 5.33 8.60
C LEU A 47 -1.99 6.34 9.31
N ASP A 48 -1.03 6.94 8.60
CA ASP A 48 -0.17 8.01 9.13
C ASP A 48 -0.97 9.25 9.55
N ALA A 49 -2.14 9.49 8.94
CA ALA A 49 -3.07 10.56 9.33
C ALA A 49 -3.93 10.20 10.57
N GLY A 50 -3.71 9.02 11.18
CA GLY A 50 -4.43 8.57 12.36
C GLY A 50 -5.85 8.07 12.10
N ALA A 51 -6.15 7.63 10.87
CA ALA A 51 -7.48 7.14 10.50
C ALA A 51 -7.90 5.92 11.33
N ARG A 52 -9.18 5.88 11.72
CA ARG A 52 -9.84 4.74 12.38
C ARG A 52 -10.78 3.98 11.45
N ARG A 53 -11.14 4.58 10.31
CA ARG A 53 -11.92 3.97 9.25
C ARG A 53 -11.30 4.32 7.91
N ILE A 54 -10.98 3.28 7.13
CA ILE A 54 -10.46 3.39 5.78
C ILE A 54 -11.38 2.60 4.84
N ASP A 55 -11.95 3.29 3.86
CA ASP A 55 -12.78 2.70 2.80
C ASP A 55 -12.05 2.80 1.46
N VAL A 56 -11.77 1.66 0.84
CA VAL A 56 -11.10 1.55 -0.46
C VAL A 56 -12.11 1.14 -1.52
N ALA A 57 -12.19 1.87 -2.62
CA ALA A 57 -12.99 1.49 -3.79
C ALA A 57 -12.10 1.41 -5.03
N VAL A 58 -12.27 0.32 -5.80
CA VAL A 58 -11.46 0.03 -6.98
C VAL A 58 -12.35 -0.36 -8.14
N ALA A 59 -12.06 0.10 -9.35
CA ALA A 59 -12.77 -0.33 -10.56
C ALA A 59 -11.80 -0.80 -11.65
N ASP A 60 -12.18 -1.86 -12.36
CA ASP A 60 -11.43 -2.52 -13.43
C ASP A 60 -10.00 -2.89 -12.98
N GLY A 61 -9.92 -3.54 -11.81
CA GLY A 61 -8.65 -3.88 -11.16
C GLY A 61 -7.81 -2.65 -10.73
N GLY A 62 -8.38 -1.46 -10.72
CA GLY A 62 -7.74 -0.19 -10.36
C GLY A 62 -7.19 0.60 -11.54
N LYS A 63 -7.48 0.15 -12.76
CA LYS A 63 -7.15 0.87 -13.99
C LYS A 63 -8.02 2.11 -14.15
N ARG A 64 -9.33 1.98 -13.89
CA ARG A 64 -10.30 3.06 -14.07
C ARG A 64 -10.43 3.94 -12.83
N LEU A 65 -10.47 3.34 -11.64
CA LEU A 65 -10.63 4.07 -10.38
C LEU A 65 -9.89 3.36 -9.25
N ILE A 66 -9.19 4.16 -8.45
CA ILE A 66 -8.78 3.84 -7.08
C ILE A 66 -9.25 5.02 -6.22
N ARG A 67 -10.03 4.77 -5.18
CA ARG A 67 -10.47 5.78 -4.22
C ARG A 67 -10.16 5.28 -2.82
N VAL A 68 -9.46 6.08 -2.03
CA VAL A 68 -9.25 5.83 -0.59
C VAL A 68 -9.91 6.97 0.16
N THR A 69 -10.82 6.62 1.06
CA THR A 69 -11.53 7.55 1.97
C THR A 69 -11.14 7.20 3.39
N ASP A 70 -10.71 8.18 4.15
CA ASP A 70 -10.34 8.04 5.55
C ASP A 70 -11.01 9.09 6.44
N ASP A 71 -11.01 8.82 7.74
CA ASP A 71 -11.43 9.75 8.80
C ASP A 71 -10.24 10.28 9.61
N GLY A 72 -9.07 10.39 8.99
CA GLY A 72 -7.87 10.93 9.61
C GLY A 72 -7.93 12.44 9.86
N CYS A 73 -6.79 13.04 10.19
CA CYS A 73 -6.71 14.46 10.54
C CYS A 73 -7.04 15.45 9.40
N GLY A 74 -6.98 14.99 8.15
CA GLY A 74 -7.16 15.82 6.96
C GLY A 74 -5.92 16.66 6.61
N ILE A 75 -6.01 17.39 5.50
CA ILE A 75 -4.98 18.29 4.98
C ILE A 75 -5.59 19.69 4.94
N PRO A 76 -4.96 20.69 5.59
CA PRO A 76 -5.41 22.08 5.51
C PRO A 76 -5.42 22.59 4.05
N GLU A 77 -6.38 23.47 3.73
CA GLU A 77 -6.50 24.05 2.38
C GLU A 77 -5.17 24.64 1.84
N PRO A 78 -4.40 25.42 2.63
CA PRO A 78 -3.13 26.00 2.15
C PRO A 78 -2.06 24.96 1.83
N ASP A 79 -2.15 23.77 2.41
CA ASP A 79 -1.15 22.70 2.26
C ASP A 79 -1.46 21.74 1.11
N LEU A 80 -2.68 21.80 0.54
CA LEU A 80 -3.08 20.94 -0.58
C LEU A 80 -2.13 21.05 -1.81
N PRO A 81 -1.69 22.25 -2.24
CA PRO A 81 -0.68 22.37 -3.29
C PRO A 81 0.67 21.76 -2.90
N LEU A 82 1.07 21.92 -1.63
CA LEU A 82 2.35 21.41 -1.12
C LEU A 82 2.34 19.88 -1.07
N ALA A 83 1.23 19.25 -0.68
CA ALA A 83 1.06 17.80 -0.69
C ALA A 83 1.21 17.16 -2.09
N LEU A 84 1.10 17.97 -3.15
CA LEU A 84 1.28 17.56 -4.55
C LEU A 84 2.61 18.04 -5.17
N SER A 85 3.47 18.70 -4.39
CA SER A 85 4.78 19.19 -4.83
C SER A 85 5.90 18.19 -4.53
N ARG A 86 7.00 18.22 -5.32
CA ARG A 86 8.18 17.38 -5.09
C ARG A 86 9.41 18.20 -4.68
N PRO A 87 10.23 17.74 -3.71
CA PRO A 87 9.87 16.87 -2.58
C PRO A 87 9.23 17.70 -1.45
N ALA A 88 8.11 17.24 -0.88
CA ALA A 88 7.48 17.86 0.29
C ALA A 88 6.84 16.79 1.20
N THR A 89 7.22 16.76 2.48
CA THR A 89 6.72 15.80 3.49
C THR A 89 6.53 16.51 4.82
N SER A 90 5.51 16.11 5.59
CA SER A 90 5.29 16.57 6.97
C SER A 90 5.82 15.59 8.01
N LYS A 91 6.40 14.45 7.58
CA LYS A 91 6.66 13.28 8.43
C LYS A 91 8.10 13.15 8.91
N ILE A 92 9.03 13.82 8.24
CA ILE A 92 10.43 13.93 8.64
C ILE A 92 10.91 15.36 8.39
N ASP A 93 11.78 15.86 9.26
CA ASP A 93 12.44 17.17 9.08
C ASP A 93 13.72 17.07 8.22
N GLY A 94 14.11 15.85 7.84
CA GLY A 94 15.27 15.54 7.01
C GLY A 94 16.59 15.40 7.79
N SER A 95 16.58 15.47 9.12
CA SER A 95 17.78 15.38 9.95
C SER A 95 18.24 13.93 10.20
N ASP A 96 17.31 12.99 10.31
CA ASP A 96 17.57 11.56 10.44
C ASP A 96 16.67 10.74 9.51
N LEU A 97 17.27 10.13 8.48
CA LEU A 97 16.57 9.31 7.50
C LEU A 97 16.45 7.84 7.92
N LEU A 98 17.06 7.46 9.05
CA LEU A 98 17.03 6.10 9.60
C LEU A 98 15.97 5.93 10.69
N ASP A 99 15.59 7.02 11.39
CA ASP A 99 14.54 7.01 12.43
C ASP A 99 13.11 7.13 11.87
N ILE A 100 12.65 6.06 11.18
CA ILE A 100 11.37 6.11 10.45
C ILE A 100 10.22 5.47 11.24
N HIS A 101 9.35 6.30 11.81
CA HIS A 101 8.16 5.88 12.56
C HIS A 101 6.82 5.93 11.79
N THR A 102 6.79 6.53 10.60
CA THR A 102 5.60 6.65 9.74
C THR A 102 5.69 5.72 8.54
N PHE A 103 4.60 5.29 7.92
CA PHE A 103 4.64 4.43 6.73
C PHE A 103 5.27 5.14 5.51
N GLY A 104 4.92 6.41 5.26
CA GLY A 104 5.53 7.25 4.24
C GLY A 104 6.50 8.28 4.82
N PHE A 105 7.58 8.62 4.11
CA PHE A 105 8.51 9.70 4.54
C PHE A 105 9.07 10.53 3.39
N ARG A 106 9.02 10.02 2.14
CA ARG A 106 9.66 10.66 0.98
C ARG A 106 8.91 11.85 0.39
N GLY A 107 7.62 12.01 0.70
CA GLY A 107 6.82 13.09 0.09
C GLY A 107 6.58 12.92 -1.42
N GLU A 108 6.82 11.74 -1.97
CA GLU A 108 6.83 11.49 -3.42
C GLU A 108 5.60 10.73 -3.94
N ALA A 109 4.82 10.12 -3.05
CA ALA A 109 3.72 9.24 -3.43
C ALA A 109 2.62 9.97 -4.21
N LEU A 110 2.00 11.00 -3.63
CA LEU A 110 0.92 11.76 -4.26
C LEU A 110 1.36 12.48 -5.55
N PRO A 111 2.53 13.16 -5.60
CA PRO A 111 3.04 13.71 -6.85
C PRO A 111 3.29 12.66 -7.94
N SER A 112 3.75 11.46 -7.57
CA SER A 112 3.93 10.34 -8.51
C SER A 112 2.62 9.84 -9.07
N LEU A 113 1.61 9.65 -8.22
CA LEU A 113 0.28 9.23 -8.67
C LEU A 113 -0.36 10.28 -9.59
N GLY A 114 -0.21 11.56 -9.26
CA GLY A 114 -0.69 12.68 -10.08
C GLY A 114 0.01 12.82 -11.43
N ALA A 115 1.25 12.33 -11.56
CA ALA A 115 2.00 12.34 -12.81
C ALA A 115 1.56 11.23 -13.78
N VAL A 116 1.09 10.09 -13.28
CA VAL A 116 0.69 8.93 -14.10
C VAL A 116 -0.81 8.83 -14.38
N GLY A 117 -1.65 9.47 -13.56
CA GLY A 117 -3.11 9.44 -13.72
C GLY A 117 -3.77 10.80 -13.53
N ARG A 118 -5.07 10.76 -13.25
CA ARG A 118 -5.89 11.91 -12.86
C ARG A 118 -6.20 11.79 -11.37
N LEU A 119 -5.48 12.53 -10.55
CA LEU A 119 -5.60 12.50 -9.10
C LEU A 119 -6.44 13.68 -8.63
N ALA A 120 -7.38 13.44 -7.72
CA ALA A 120 -8.10 14.45 -6.98
C ALA A 120 -7.99 14.17 -5.49
N ILE A 121 -7.73 15.21 -4.71
CA ILE A 121 -7.70 15.14 -3.25
C ILE A 121 -8.81 16.07 -2.77
N THR A 122 -9.75 15.54 -1.99
CA THR A 122 -10.72 16.31 -1.23
C THR A 122 -10.41 16.09 0.24
N SER A 123 -10.14 17.13 1.00
CA SER A 123 -9.76 16.99 2.41
C SER A 123 -10.40 18.07 3.27
N ARG A 124 -10.64 17.72 4.53
CA ARG A 124 -11.21 18.61 5.53
C ARG A 124 -10.62 18.31 6.90
N VAL A 125 -10.04 19.32 7.52
CA VAL A 125 -9.62 19.26 8.93
C VAL A 125 -10.83 19.40 9.86
N ALA A 126 -10.73 18.86 11.07
CA ALA A 126 -11.78 19.00 12.07
C ALA A 126 -12.06 20.49 12.36
N GLY A 127 -13.34 20.90 12.28
CA GLY A 127 -13.76 22.28 12.49
C GLY A 127 -13.47 23.25 11.32
N GLY A 128 -12.83 22.80 10.26
CA GLY A 128 -12.56 23.60 9.06
C GLY A 128 -13.54 23.33 7.90
N GLU A 129 -13.33 24.06 6.80
CA GLU A 129 -14.01 23.83 5.53
C GLU A 129 -13.29 22.77 4.70
N ALA A 130 -14.04 22.09 3.82
CA ALA A 130 -13.48 21.12 2.89
C ALA A 130 -12.95 21.83 1.64
N ALA A 131 -11.77 21.41 1.18
CA ALA A 131 -11.18 21.89 -0.06
C ALA A 131 -10.78 20.73 -0.97
N ARG A 132 -10.72 21.01 -2.27
CA ARG A 132 -10.36 20.04 -3.30
C ARG A 132 -9.29 20.60 -4.23
N ILE A 133 -8.33 19.74 -4.57
CA ILE A 133 -7.31 19.99 -5.59
C ILE A 133 -7.25 18.83 -6.57
N GLU A 134 -6.95 19.12 -7.82
CA GLU A 134 -6.85 18.13 -8.89
C GLU A 134 -5.52 18.26 -9.62
N VAL A 135 -4.94 17.15 -10.03
CA VAL A 135 -3.75 17.08 -10.88
C VAL A 135 -3.96 16.04 -11.96
N ALA A 136 -3.64 16.40 -13.20
CA ALA A 136 -3.75 15.50 -14.34
C ALA A 136 -2.43 15.49 -15.12
N GLY A 137 -1.74 14.35 -15.15
CA GLY A 137 -0.47 14.22 -15.84
C GLY A 137 0.58 15.22 -15.35
N GLY A 138 0.63 15.47 -14.04
CA GLY A 138 1.55 16.40 -13.39
C GLY A 138 1.16 17.88 -13.48
N ARG A 139 0.06 18.24 -14.14
CA ARG A 139 -0.42 19.63 -14.21
C ARG A 139 -1.37 19.91 -13.06
N LEU A 140 -0.92 20.73 -12.11
CA LEU A 140 -1.67 21.12 -10.91
C LEU A 140 -2.81 22.09 -11.26
N GLY A 141 -4.01 21.82 -10.73
CA GLY A 141 -5.16 22.72 -10.80
C GLY A 141 -5.21 23.70 -9.62
N ALA A 142 -6.17 24.63 -9.67
CA ALA A 142 -6.45 25.51 -8.53
C ALA A 142 -7.18 24.75 -7.42
N VAL A 143 -6.88 25.12 -6.16
CA VAL A 143 -7.66 24.70 -4.99
C VAL A 143 -9.06 25.32 -5.07
N ARG A 144 -10.08 24.54 -4.74
CA ARG A 144 -11.49 24.96 -4.79
C ARG A 144 -12.24 24.52 -3.54
N PRO A 145 -13.27 25.27 -3.09
CA PRO A 145 -14.18 24.82 -2.07
C PRO A 145 -14.84 23.49 -2.46
N ALA A 146 -15.05 22.61 -1.48
CA ALA A 146 -15.70 21.33 -1.66
C ALA A 146 -16.64 21.03 -0.47
N ALA A 147 -17.41 19.96 -0.60
CA ALA A 147 -18.16 19.39 0.51
C ALA A 147 -17.50 18.08 0.95
N GLY A 148 -17.47 17.82 2.25
CA GLY A 148 -16.86 16.61 2.80
C GLY A 148 -17.00 16.49 4.32
N GLN A 149 -16.90 15.26 4.82
CA GLN A 149 -16.71 15.01 6.25
C GLN A 149 -15.23 15.23 6.61
N PRO A 150 -14.90 15.43 7.89
CA PRO A 150 -13.49 15.44 8.33
C PRO A 150 -12.76 14.17 7.88
N GLY A 151 -11.50 14.33 7.47
CA GLY A 151 -10.70 13.28 6.85
C GLY A 151 -10.32 13.61 5.39
N THR A 152 -9.83 12.60 4.68
CA THR A 152 -9.36 12.78 3.29
C THR A 152 -9.99 11.76 2.34
N ILE A 153 -10.27 12.21 1.13
CA ILE A 153 -10.65 11.39 -0.02
C ILE A 153 -9.61 11.61 -1.11
N VAL A 154 -8.89 10.56 -1.46
CA VAL A 154 -7.98 10.57 -2.61
C VAL A 154 -8.57 9.70 -3.71
N GLU A 155 -8.89 10.30 -4.86
CA GLU A 155 -9.38 9.63 -6.06
C GLU A 155 -8.29 9.65 -7.14
N LEU A 156 -7.87 8.47 -7.60
CA LEU A 156 -7.01 8.29 -8.76
C LEU A 156 -7.80 7.62 -9.88
N ARG A 157 -7.95 8.33 -11.00
CA ARG A 157 -8.64 7.86 -12.20
C ARG A 157 -7.68 7.67 -13.36
N ASP A 158 -8.03 6.73 -14.23
CA ASP A 158 -7.31 6.42 -15.47
C ASP A 158 -5.80 6.23 -15.21
N LEU A 159 -5.46 5.24 -14.38
CA LEU A 159 -4.07 4.94 -14.05
C LEU A 159 -3.27 4.69 -15.33
N PHE A 160 -2.11 5.34 -15.46
CA PHE A 160 -1.26 5.32 -16.65
C PHE A 160 -1.85 5.99 -17.90
N PHE A 161 -2.87 6.84 -17.76
CA PHE A 161 -3.35 7.70 -18.86
C PHE A 161 -2.22 8.49 -19.53
N ALA A 162 -1.27 9.02 -18.74
CA ALA A 162 -0.11 9.78 -19.25
C ALA A 162 1.01 8.87 -19.82
N THR A 163 0.93 7.56 -19.58
CA THR A 163 1.95 6.55 -19.98
C THR A 163 1.30 5.26 -20.51
N PRO A 164 0.59 5.29 -21.66
CA PRO A 164 -0.25 4.16 -22.12
C PRO A 164 0.50 2.85 -22.33
N ALA A 165 1.80 2.88 -22.63
CA ALA A 165 2.63 1.68 -22.75
C ALA A 165 2.60 0.82 -21.47
N ARG A 166 2.43 1.44 -20.29
CA ARG A 166 2.38 0.75 -18.99
C ARG A 166 1.12 -0.08 -18.78
N LEU A 167 0.01 0.32 -19.39
CA LEU A 167 -1.23 -0.46 -19.35
C LEU A 167 -1.05 -1.87 -19.92
N LYS A 168 -0.13 -2.05 -20.89
CA LYS A 168 0.17 -3.36 -21.49
C LYS A 168 0.92 -4.32 -20.56
N PHE A 169 1.57 -3.79 -19.50
CA PHE A 169 2.28 -4.60 -18.51
C PHE A 169 1.40 -4.98 -17.32
N LEU A 170 0.23 -4.37 -17.18
CA LEU A 170 -0.74 -4.75 -16.18
C LEU A 170 -1.33 -6.12 -16.50
N ARG A 171 -1.60 -6.90 -15.45
CA ARG A 171 -2.27 -8.19 -15.59
C ARG A 171 -3.77 -7.98 -15.84
N THR A 172 -4.50 -9.10 -15.88
CA THR A 172 -5.96 -9.09 -15.94
C THR A 172 -6.55 -8.36 -14.73
N ASP A 173 -7.75 -7.79 -14.90
CA ASP A 173 -8.40 -7.01 -13.84
C ASP A 173 -8.61 -7.84 -12.58
N ARG A 174 -8.92 -9.14 -12.75
CA ARG A 174 -8.99 -10.11 -11.66
C ARG A 174 -7.66 -10.25 -10.91
N ALA A 175 -6.54 -10.35 -11.63
CA ALA A 175 -5.22 -10.49 -11.01
C ALA A 175 -4.77 -9.21 -10.28
N GLU A 176 -5.12 -8.02 -10.82
CA GLU A 176 -4.88 -6.76 -10.14
C GLU A 176 -5.77 -6.58 -8.90
N MET A 177 -7.06 -6.92 -8.99
CA MET A 177 -7.98 -6.91 -7.84
C MET A 177 -7.51 -7.85 -6.72
N GLN A 178 -6.99 -9.03 -7.07
CA GLN A 178 -6.41 -9.95 -6.09
C GLN A 178 -5.18 -9.34 -5.39
N ALA A 179 -4.31 -8.65 -6.14
CA ALA A 179 -3.14 -7.99 -5.56
C ALA A 179 -3.53 -6.82 -4.66
N VAL A 180 -4.51 -6.01 -5.06
CA VAL A 180 -5.10 -4.96 -4.22
C VAL A 180 -5.67 -5.56 -2.92
N THR A 181 -6.43 -6.65 -3.05
CA THR A 181 -7.03 -7.33 -1.89
C THR A 181 -5.95 -7.87 -0.93
N ASP A 182 -4.85 -8.44 -1.44
CA ASP A 182 -3.72 -8.90 -0.61
C ASP A 182 -3.05 -7.74 0.14
N VAL A 183 -2.85 -6.60 -0.51
CA VAL A 183 -2.29 -5.39 0.13
C VAL A 183 -3.21 -4.89 1.23
N VAL A 184 -4.51 -4.72 0.97
CA VAL A 184 -5.47 -4.24 1.97
C VAL A 184 -5.55 -5.21 3.15
N LYS A 185 -5.53 -6.53 2.90
CA LYS A 185 -5.49 -7.54 3.98
C LYS A 185 -4.24 -7.43 4.83
N ARG A 186 -3.06 -7.24 4.22
CA ARG A 186 -1.79 -7.08 4.94
C ARG A 186 -1.84 -5.85 5.86
N LEU A 187 -2.25 -4.71 5.32
CA LEU A 187 -2.37 -3.47 6.12
C LEU A 187 -3.42 -3.62 7.23
N ALA A 188 -4.53 -4.31 6.96
CA ALA A 188 -5.54 -4.59 7.99
C ALA A 188 -5.01 -5.48 9.13
N MET A 189 -4.11 -6.44 8.85
CA MET A 189 -3.46 -7.25 9.89
C MET A 189 -2.50 -6.42 10.75
N ALA A 190 -1.78 -5.48 10.14
CA ALA A 190 -0.88 -4.57 10.84
C ALA A 190 -1.62 -3.61 11.80
N GLU A 191 -2.88 -3.29 11.48
CA GLU A 191 -3.65 -2.28 12.21
C GLU A 191 -4.97 -2.84 12.79
N PRO A 192 -4.92 -3.63 13.89
CA PRO A 192 -6.09 -4.24 14.52
C PRO A 192 -7.17 -3.24 14.94
N PHE A 193 -6.83 -1.98 15.22
CA PHE A 193 -7.78 -0.99 15.73
C PHE A 193 -8.45 -0.14 14.64
N VAL A 194 -8.16 -0.40 13.35
CA VAL A 194 -8.70 0.36 12.22
C VAL A 194 -9.71 -0.47 11.43
N ARG A 195 -10.86 0.10 11.08
CA ARG A 195 -11.84 -0.55 10.20
C ARG A 195 -11.39 -0.43 8.75
N PHE A 196 -11.42 -1.52 7.99
CA PHE A 196 -11.12 -1.53 6.55
C PHE A 196 -12.30 -2.05 5.74
N THR A 197 -12.57 -1.40 4.61
CA THR A 197 -13.36 -2.01 3.52
C THR A 197 -12.65 -1.89 2.18
N LEU A 198 -12.94 -2.84 1.29
CA LEU A 198 -12.59 -2.83 -0.10
C LEU A 198 -13.83 -3.19 -0.92
N SER A 199 -14.21 -2.32 -1.85
CA SER A 199 -15.26 -2.60 -2.83
C SER A 199 -14.76 -2.52 -4.26
N ASP A 200 -15.33 -3.38 -5.10
CA ASP A 200 -15.22 -3.35 -6.55
C ASP A 200 -16.37 -2.49 -7.11
N GLU A 201 -16.05 -1.45 -7.87
CA GLU A 201 -16.99 -0.52 -8.53
C GLU A 201 -16.94 -0.66 -10.07
N SER A 202 -16.49 -1.82 -10.57
CA SER A 202 -16.45 -2.10 -12.03
C SER A 202 -17.85 -2.09 -12.63
N ASP A 203 -18.79 -2.84 -12.03
CA ASP A 203 -20.18 -3.01 -12.47
C ASP A 203 -21.17 -2.66 -11.35
N GLY A 204 -20.97 -1.49 -10.73
CA GLY A 204 -21.65 -1.10 -9.49
C GLY A 204 -20.91 -1.58 -8.25
N ARG A 205 -21.38 -1.17 -7.05
CA ARG A 205 -20.65 -1.40 -5.80
C ARG A 205 -20.85 -2.84 -5.30
N ARG A 206 -19.77 -3.62 -5.28
CA ARG A 206 -19.70 -4.95 -4.67
C ARG A 206 -18.63 -4.98 -3.58
N GLU A 207 -18.99 -5.38 -2.36
CA GLU A 207 -18.02 -5.57 -1.29
C GLU A 207 -17.13 -6.79 -1.57
N VAL A 208 -15.81 -6.58 -1.50
CA VAL A 208 -14.77 -7.61 -1.73
C VAL A 208 -14.16 -8.06 -0.41
N PHE A 209 -13.97 -7.13 0.51
CA PHE A 209 -13.41 -7.39 1.83
C PHE A 209 -13.89 -6.33 2.80
N ALA A 210 -14.24 -6.74 4.02
CA ALA A 210 -14.61 -5.84 5.10
C ALA A 210 -14.23 -6.46 6.44
N VAL A 211 -13.64 -5.65 7.31
CA VAL A 211 -13.31 -6.04 8.68
C VAL A 211 -13.52 -4.85 9.63
N ALA A 212 -14.18 -5.10 10.75
CA ALA A 212 -14.43 -4.08 11.78
C ALA A 212 -13.16 -3.74 12.56
N ALA A 213 -13.12 -2.60 13.23
CA ALA A 213 -12.06 -2.31 14.20
C ALA A 213 -12.20 -3.26 15.41
N GLU A 214 -11.08 -3.82 15.86
CA GLU A 214 -11.04 -4.66 17.05
C GLU A 214 -10.95 -3.81 18.32
N THR A 215 -11.25 -4.43 19.46
CA THR A 215 -11.20 -3.78 20.78
C THR A 215 -10.49 -4.68 21.80
N GLY A 216 -10.07 -4.11 22.93
CA GLY A 216 -9.39 -4.84 24.00
C GLY A 216 -7.86 -4.80 23.91
N ALA A 217 -7.21 -5.70 24.63
CA ALA A 217 -5.74 -5.77 24.70
C ALA A 217 -5.12 -6.08 23.32
N PRO A 218 -3.92 -5.56 23.00
CA PRO A 218 -3.30 -5.71 21.67
C PRO A 218 -3.26 -7.15 21.14
N VAL A 219 -2.88 -8.13 21.95
CA VAL A 219 -2.83 -9.55 21.55
C VAL A 219 -4.21 -10.12 21.22
N VAL A 220 -5.25 -9.72 21.96
CA VAL A 220 -6.63 -10.15 21.75
C VAL A 220 -7.20 -9.52 20.47
N ALA A 221 -6.95 -8.22 20.28
CA ALA A 221 -7.32 -7.50 19.07
C ALA A 221 -6.62 -8.09 17.84
N MET A 222 -5.32 -8.42 17.94
CA MET A 222 -4.57 -9.08 16.87
C MET A 222 -5.18 -10.44 16.52
N ALA A 223 -5.50 -11.28 17.52
CA ALA A 223 -6.15 -12.57 17.30
C ALA A 223 -7.51 -12.43 16.60
N GLY A 224 -8.34 -11.48 17.05
CA GLY A 224 -9.62 -11.15 16.43
C GLY A 224 -9.47 -10.73 14.97
N ARG A 225 -8.53 -9.81 14.72
CA ARG A 225 -8.19 -9.34 13.37
C ARG A 225 -7.77 -10.50 12.46
N LEU A 226 -6.82 -11.32 12.89
CA LEU A 226 -6.32 -12.44 12.09
C LEU A 226 -7.42 -13.47 11.82
N ARG A 227 -8.29 -13.74 12.79
CA ARG A 227 -9.48 -14.58 12.58
C ARG A 227 -10.40 -14.00 11.52
N ALA A 228 -10.65 -12.69 11.53
CA ALA A 228 -11.49 -12.03 10.54
C ALA A 228 -10.88 -12.06 9.13
N VAL A 229 -9.55 -11.95 9.02
CA VAL A 229 -8.86 -11.87 7.72
C VAL A 229 -8.50 -13.25 7.13
N LEU A 230 -8.00 -14.16 7.96
CA LEU A 230 -7.51 -15.49 7.57
C LEU A 230 -8.54 -16.61 7.78
N GLY A 231 -9.62 -16.32 8.51
CA GLY A 231 -10.71 -17.24 8.78
C GLY A 231 -10.54 -18.04 10.07
N ARG A 232 -11.66 -18.63 10.50
CA ARG A 232 -11.74 -19.43 11.74
C ARG A 232 -10.78 -20.62 11.75
N GLU A 233 -10.60 -21.28 10.60
CA GLU A 233 -9.73 -22.45 10.50
C GLU A 233 -8.27 -22.13 10.87
N PHE A 234 -7.76 -20.94 10.49
CA PHE A 234 -6.44 -20.48 10.91
C PHE A 234 -6.42 -20.22 12.42
N ALA A 235 -7.39 -19.45 12.93
CA ALA A 235 -7.45 -19.08 14.34
C ALA A 235 -7.53 -20.29 15.28
N ASP A 236 -8.31 -21.31 14.91
CA ASP A 236 -8.45 -22.54 15.69
C ASP A 236 -7.17 -23.42 15.68
N ASN A 237 -6.27 -23.20 14.71
CA ASN A 237 -5.02 -23.96 14.54
C ASN A 237 -3.76 -23.11 14.71
N ALA A 238 -3.86 -21.89 15.23
CA ALA A 238 -2.71 -21.00 15.40
C ALA A 238 -2.38 -20.78 16.87
N LEU A 239 -1.08 -20.81 17.16
CA LEU A 239 -0.53 -20.53 18.48
C LEU A 239 0.00 -19.10 18.53
N PRO A 240 -0.24 -18.36 19.63
CA PRO A 240 0.39 -17.06 19.83
C PRO A 240 1.90 -17.25 20.00
N ILE A 241 2.66 -16.33 19.40
CA ILE A 241 4.10 -16.20 19.54
C ILE A 241 4.38 -14.90 20.28
N ASP A 242 5.25 -14.97 21.27
CA ASP A 242 5.78 -13.84 22.01
C ASP A 242 7.19 -14.21 22.47
N ALA A 243 8.20 -13.62 21.82
CA ALA A 243 9.60 -13.92 22.08
C ALA A 243 10.45 -12.67 21.87
N GLU A 244 11.37 -12.42 22.79
CA GLU A 244 12.31 -11.30 22.69
C GLU A 244 13.75 -11.84 22.67
N ARG A 245 14.58 -11.32 21.77
CA ARG A 245 15.99 -11.67 21.68
C ARG A 245 16.79 -10.55 21.02
N GLU A 246 17.91 -10.17 21.64
CA GLU A 246 18.89 -9.24 21.06
C GLU A 246 18.25 -7.91 20.60
N GLY A 247 17.26 -7.41 21.33
CA GLY A 247 16.53 -6.17 21.00
C GLY A 247 15.46 -6.32 19.91
N LEU A 248 15.17 -7.55 19.46
CA LEU A 248 14.09 -7.87 18.54
C LEU A 248 12.92 -8.51 19.33
N HIS A 249 11.72 -7.98 19.18
CA HIS A 249 10.50 -8.56 19.74
C HIS A 249 9.66 -9.19 18.63
N LEU A 250 9.53 -10.51 18.65
CA LEU A 250 8.72 -11.29 17.73
C LEU A 250 7.37 -11.61 18.39
N THR A 251 6.30 -11.09 17.81
CA THR A 251 4.92 -11.39 18.21
C THR A 251 4.11 -11.96 17.04
N GLY A 252 2.91 -12.46 17.32
CA GLY A 252 1.94 -12.83 16.29
C GLY A 252 1.41 -14.24 16.47
N PHE A 253 1.07 -14.90 15.37
CA PHE A 253 0.42 -16.21 15.38
C PHE A 253 1.00 -17.13 14.30
N ALA A 254 1.36 -18.35 14.71
CA ALA A 254 1.91 -19.37 13.83
C ALA A 254 1.06 -20.64 13.88
N ALA A 255 0.67 -21.17 12.71
CA ALA A 255 -0.20 -22.32 12.64
C ALA A 255 0.52 -23.63 13.00
N LEU A 256 -0.19 -24.57 13.62
CA LEU A 256 0.28 -25.93 13.85
C LEU A 256 0.65 -26.59 12.51
N PRO A 257 1.66 -27.48 12.46
CA PRO A 257 2.07 -28.15 11.21
C PRO A 257 0.94 -28.92 10.49
N THR A 258 -0.05 -29.42 11.25
CA THR A 258 -1.27 -30.06 10.75
C THR A 258 -2.13 -29.11 9.91
N TYR A 259 -2.04 -27.80 10.17
CA TYR A 259 -2.59 -26.74 9.36
C TYR A 259 -1.50 -26.15 8.46
N SER A 260 -1.40 -26.68 7.25
CA SER A 260 -0.46 -26.20 6.24
C SER A 260 -1.15 -25.91 4.91
N ARG A 261 -0.45 -25.22 4.03
CA ARG A 261 -0.95 -24.82 2.70
C ARG A 261 -0.10 -25.44 1.60
N GLY A 262 -0.72 -25.63 0.43
CA GLY A 262 0.00 -26.07 -0.78
C GLY A 262 0.84 -24.96 -1.43
N SER A 263 0.81 -23.75 -0.88
CA SER A 263 1.59 -22.60 -1.33
C SER A 263 1.85 -21.65 -0.16
N GLY A 264 2.93 -20.86 -0.23
CA GLY A 264 3.31 -19.86 0.78
C GLY A 264 2.42 -18.62 0.84
N VAL A 265 1.16 -18.71 0.42
CA VAL A 265 0.25 -17.54 0.28
C VAL A 265 -0.17 -16.99 1.64
N GLN A 266 -0.21 -17.83 2.69
CA GLN A 266 -0.57 -17.42 4.05
C GLN A 266 0.65 -17.17 4.95
N GLN A 267 1.69 -16.58 4.38
CA GLN A 267 2.88 -16.14 5.12
C GLN A 267 2.91 -14.61 5.14
N TYR A 268 2.54 -14.06 6.29
CA TYR A 268 2.48 -12.63 6.54
C TYR A 268 3.55 -12.28 7.55
N LEU A 269 4.43 -11.37 7.15
CA LEU A 269 5.60 -10.96 7.92
C LEU A 269 5.59 -9.43 7.95
N PHE A 270 5.80 -8.87 9.13
CA PHE A 270 5.79 -7.44 9.38
C PHE A 270 7.04 -7.05 10.14
N VAL A 271 7.62 -5.91 9.80
CA VAL A 271 8.73 -5.29 10.54
C VAL A 271 8.31 -3.87 10.90
N ASN A 272 8.26 -3.55 12.18
CA ASN A 272 7.80 -2.26 12.70
C ASN A 272 6.45 -1.84 12.07
N GLY A 273 5.47 -2.76 12.09
CA GLY A 273 4.14 -2.59 11.49
C GLY A 273 4.07 -2.66 9.94
N ARG A 274 5.21 -2.64 9.23
CA ARG A 274 5.21 -2.64 7.75
C ARG A 274 5.18 -4.05 7.17
N PRO A 275 4.27 -4.38 6.24
CA PRO A 275 4.27 -5.66 5.57
C PRO A 275 5.52 -5.83 4.69
N VAL A 276 6.26 -6.92 4.91
CA VAL A 276 7.47 -7.25 4.13
C VAL A 276 7.34 -8.59 3.40
N ARG A 277 8.12 -8.75 2.35
CA ARG A 277 8.31 -10.02 1.63
C ARG A 277 9.80 -10.34 1.52
N ASP A 278 10.46 -10.32 2.66
CA ASP A 278 11.89 -10.60 2.74
C ASP A 278 12.19 -12.10 2.61
N LYS A 279 13.20 -12.44 1.81
CA LYS A 279 13.55 -13.83 1.51
C LYS A 279 14.19 -14.54 2.71
N LEU A 280 14.94 -13.82 3.54
CA LEU A 280 15.57 -14.36 4.74
C LEU A 280 14.52 -14.70 5.79
N LEU A 281 13.57 -13.80 6.04
CA LEU A 281 12.47 -14.06 6.99
C LEU A 281 11.57 -15.22 6.54
N VAL A 282 11.23 -15.29 5.24
CA VAL A 282 10.49 -16.43 4.68
C VAL A 282 11.30 -17.72 4.81
N GLY A 283 12.62 -17.66 4.58
CA GLY A 283 13.54 -18.78 4.75
C GLY A 283 13.62 -19.25 6.21
N ALA A 284 13.70 -18.32 7.17
CA ALA A 284 13.73 -18.62 8.60
C ALA A 284 12.43 -19.29 9.07
N LEU A 285 11.27 -18.75 8.64
CA LEU A 285 9.98 -19.38 8.91
C LEU A 285 9.90 -20.80 8.33
N ARG A 286 10.42 -21.00 7.12
CA ARG A 286 10.49 -22.34 6.52
C ARG A 286 11.41 -23.28 7.31
N GLY A 287 12.57 -22.79 7.75
CA GLY A 287 13.52 -23.54 8.58
C GLY A 287 12.90 -23.98 9.91
N ALA A 288 12.14 -23.10 10.58
CA ALA A 288 11.46 -23.43 11.83
C ALA A 288 10.43 -24.58 11.71
N TYR A 289 9.92 -24.83 10.49
CA TYR A 289 8.95 -25.88 10.22
C TYR A 289 9.54 -27.11 9.49
N MET A 290 10.85 -27.13 9.20
CA MET A 290 11.43 -28.09 8.25
C MET A 290 11.29 -29.56 8.68
N ASP A 291 11.36 -29.83 9.99
CA ASP A 291 11.24 -31.18 10.53
C ASP A 291 9.78 -31.65 10.69
N PHE A 292 8.82 -30.74 10.53
CA PHE A 292 7.40 -30.99 10.76
C PHE A 292 6.55 -30.99 9.49
N LEU A 293 7.01 -30.33 8.42
CA LEU A 293 6.27 -30.20 7.17
C LEU A 293 6.90 -30.99 6.03
N SER A 294 6.06 -31.63 5.23
CA SER A 294 6.49 -32.21 3.94
C SER A 294 7.00 -31.11 2.99
N ARG A 295 7.89 -31.49 2.06
CA ARG A 295 8.62 -30.57 1.17
C ARG A 295 7.78 -29.54 0.43
N ASP A 296 6.56 -29.91 0.01
CA ASP A 296 5.63 -29.08 -0.77
C ASP A 296 4.52 -28.44 0.09
N ARG A 297 4.70 -28.44 1.41
CA ARG A 297 3.78 -27.83 2.37
C ARG A 297 4.42 -26.58 2.95
N HIS A 298 3.58 -25.56 3.16
CA HIS A 298 3.99 -24.27 3.67
C HIS A 298 3.26 -23.98 4.99
N PRO A 299 3.97 -23.43 6.00
CA PRO A 299 3.31 -22.97 7.21
C PRO A 299 2.44 -21.75 6.90
N ALA A 300 1.34 -21.63 7.64
CA ALA A 300 0.57 -20.39 7.70
C ALA A 300 1.00 -19.62 8.95
N ALA A 301 1.32 -18.34 8.81
CA ALA A 301 1.73 -17.50 9.93
C ALA A 301 1.48 -16.02 9.64
N ALA A 302 1.24 -15.26 10.70
CA ALA A 302 1.26 -13.81 10.71
C ALA A 302 2.16 -13.35 11.86
N LEU A 303 3.37 -12.91 11.54
CA LEU A 303 4.42 -12.61 12.50
C LEU A 303 4.88 -11.16 12.38
N PHE A 304 5.05 -10.50 13.52
CA PHE A 304 5.41 -9.10 13.66
C PHE A 304 6.73 -9.02 14.40
N ILE A 305 7.70 -8.32 13.81
CA ILE A 305 9.00 -8.07 14.40
C ILE A 305 9.09 -6.59 14.69
N ASP A 306 9.22 -6.25 15.97
CA ASP A 306 9.49 -4.90 16.42
C ASP A 306 10.97 -4.78 16.81
N CYS A 307 11.62 -3.73 16.33
CA CYS A 307 13.05 -3.48 16.53
C CYS A 307 13.38 -2.00 16.40
N ASP A 308 14.55 -1.59 16.90
CA ASP A 308 15.07 -0.24 16.68
C ASP A 308 15.18 0.04 15.16
N PRO A 309 14.57 1.13 14.65
CA PRO A 309 14.65 1.52 13.23
C PRO A 309 16.08 1.60 12.69
N HIS A 310 17.08 1.89 13.52
CA HIS A 310 18.49 1.96 13.09
C HIS A 310 19.09 0.59 12.74
N LEU A 311 18.43 -0.50 13.09
CA LEU A 311 18.90 -1.86 12.81
C LEU A 311 18.42 -2.41 11.45
N VAL A 312 17.57 -1.68 10.71
CA VAL A 312 16.85 -2.17 9.52
C VAL A 312 16.89 -1.24 8.31
#